data_AF-A0A2A4QSG3-F1
#
_entry.id   AF-A0A2A4QSG3-F1
#
_cell.length_a   1.000
_cell.length_b   1.000
_cell.length_c   1.000
_cell.angle_alpha   90.00
_cell.angle_beta   90.00
_cell.angle_gamma   90.00
#
_symmetry.space_group_name_H-M   'P 1'
#
loop_
_entity.id
_entity.type
_entity.pdbx_description
1 polymer ?
#
loop_
_entity_poly.entity_id
_entity_poly.type
_entity_poly.pdbx_seq_one_letter_code
_entity_poly.pdbx_strand_id
1 'polypeptide(L)'
;MDERYDLPKSKGGGVIKIEAWQDSKGIVVKYNIAYINFNLCQEDNGRVIGYDNAHDYHHKHFFGKISPIDFISYENLVTQFEQEIKEYIQ
;
A
#
# COMPACT_ATOMS: atom_id res chain seq x y z
N MET A 1 -3.91 13.47 -2.83
CA MET A 1 -2.48 13.26 -2.52
C MET A 1 -1.97 12.16 -3.41
N ASP A 2 -0.79 12.32 -4.00
CA ASP A 2 -0.12 11.32 -4.83
C ASP A 2 1.38 11.45 -4.57
N GLU A 3 1.93 10.44 -3.91
CA GLU A 3 3.31 10.38 -3.46
C GLU A 3 3.97 9.08 -3.93
N ARG A 4 5.25 9.20 -4.29
CA ARG A 4 6.07 8.08 -4.73
C ARG A 4 7.47 8.20 -4.15
N TYR A 5 7.94 7.12 -3.54
CA TYR A 5 9.27 7.01 -2.96
C TYR A 5 9.99 5.81 -3.57
N ASP A 6 10.99 6.07 -4.41
CA ASP A 6 11.88 5.02 -4.92
C ASP A 6 12.94 4.70 -3.87
N LEU A 7 13.00 3.44 -3.44
CA LEU A 7 13.94 2.98 -2.41
C LEU A 7 15.27 2.56 -3.04
N PRO A 8 16.42 2.97 -2.48
CA PRO A 8 17.71 2.50 -2.96
C PRO A 8 17.85 1.00 -2.69
N LYS A 9 18.61 0.30 -3.53
CA LYS A 9 18.86 -1.16 -3.37
C LYS A 9 19.46 -1.51 -2.00
N SER A 10 20.27 -0.62 -1.42
CA SER A 10 20.84 -0.78 -0.08
C SER A 10 19.79 -0.76 1.04
N LYS A 11 18.54 -0.40 0.74
CA LYS A 11 17.39 -0.31 1.65
C LYS A 11 16.29 -1.31 1.30
N GLY A 12 16.63 -2.38 0.58
CA GLY A 12 15.69 -3.40 0.09
C GLY A 12 15.17 -3.13 -1.33
N GLY A 13 15.29 -1.89 -1.81
CA GLY A 13 14.84 -1.50 -3.15
C GLY A 13 13.31 -1.49 -3.31
N GLY A 14 12.86 -1.22 -4.53
CA GLY A 14 11.43 -1.11 -4.85
C GLY A 14 10.91 0.31 -4.73
N VAL A 15 9.58 0.43 -4.68
CA VAL A 15 8.85 1.70 -4.72
C VAL A 15 7.73 1.66 -3.71
N ILE A 16 7.62 2.70 -2.89
CA ILE A 16 6.43 2.97 -2.09
C ILE A 16 5.57 3.97 -2.87
N LYS A 17 4.30 3.65 -3.10
CA LYS A 17 3.32 4.53 -3.75
C LYS A 17 2.16 4.78 -2.78
N ILE A 18 1.75 6.04 -2.63
CA ILE A 18 0.66 6.44 -1.75
C ILE A 18 -0.24 7.43 -2.50
N GLU A 19 -1.47 7.02 -2.78
CA GLU A 19 -2.51 7.84 -3.40
C GLU A 19 -3.72 7.90 -2.47
N ALA A 20 -4.25 9.10 -2.24
CA ALA A 20 -5.46 9.30 -1.45
C ALA A 20 -6.30 10.45 -1.98
N TRP A 21 -7.63 10.25 -2.02
CA TRP A 21 -8.60 11.24 -2.44
C TRP A 21 -9.53 11.56 -1.29
N GLN A 22 -9.72 12.85 -1.02
CA GLN A 22 -10.58 13.36 0.04
C GLN A 22 -11.86 13.96 -0.54
N ASP A 23 -12.95 13.87 0.20
CA ASP A 23 -14.17 14.62 -0.08
C ASP A 23 -14.05 16.11 0.34
N SER A 24 -15.13 16.87 0.18
CA SER A 24 -15.18 18.29 0.56
C SER A 24 -15.05 18.56 2.06
N LYS A 25 -15.16 17.53 2.89
CA LYS A 25 -14.98 17.59 4.35
C LYS A 25 -13.58 17.16 4.78
N GLY A 26 -12.71 16.79 3.83
CA GLY A 26 -11.36 16.30 4.11
C GLY A 26 -11.30 14.81 4.47
N ILE A 27 -12.39 14.05 4.30
CA ILE A 27 -12.44 12.62 4.62
C ILE A 27 -11.88 11.82 3.44
N VAL A 28 -10.92 10.92 3.70
CA VAL A 28 -10.39 10.03 2.66
C VAL A 28 -11.47 9.04 2.24
N VAL A 29 -11.90 9.12 0.97
CA VAL A 29 -12.95 8.28 0.38
C VAL A 29 -12.40 7.23 -0.58
N LYS A 30 -11.18 7.44 -1.09
CA LYS A 30 -10.48 6.48 -1.93
C LYS A 30 -8.99 6.51 -1.61
N TYR A 31 -8.33 5.37 -1.68
CA TYR A 31 -6.88 5.29 -1.55
C TYR A 31 -6.28 4.11 -2.32
N ASN A 32 -4.98 4.22 -2.61
CA ASN A 32 -4.12 3.13 -3.04
C ASN A 32 -2.76 3.33 -2.38
N ILE A 33 -2.36 2.43 -1.49
CA ILE A 33 -1.02 2.43 -0.91
C ILE A 33 -0.36 1.09 -1.20
N ALA A 34 0.89 1.12 -1.67
CA ALA A 34 1.56 -0.09 -2.12
C ALA A 34 3.08 -0.01 -1.95
N TYR A 35 3.67 -1.11 -1.51
CA TYR A 35 5.08 -1.41 -1.67
C TYR A 35 5.25 -2.38 -2.84
N ILE A 36 5.97 -1.91 -3.86
CA ILE A 36 6.17 -2.60 -5.13
C ILE A 36 7.64 -2.96 -5.25
N ASN A 37 7.95 -4.24 -5.40
CA ASN A 37 9.30 -4.73 -5.64
C ASN A 37 9.26 -6.02 -6.48
N PHE A 38 9.58 -5.88 -7.78
CA PHE A 38 9.60 -6.99 -8.74
C PHE A 38 10.62 -8.09 -8.41
N ASN A 39 11.65 -7.79 -7.61
CA ASN A 39 12.60 -8.81 -7.17
C ASN A 39 11.99 -9.72 -6.09
N LEU A 40 11.01 -9.22 -5.33
CA LEU A 40 10.34 -9.96 -4.25
C LEU A 40 9.04 -10.62 -4.72
N CYS A 41 8.28 -9.95 -5.59
CA CYS A 41 7.03 -10.48 -6.12
C CYS A 41 6.98 -10.27 -7.64
N GLN A 42 6.67 -11.31 -8.41
CA GLN A 42 6.47 -11.21 -9.87
C GLN A 42 4.99 -11.15 -10.25
N GLU A 43 4.11 -11.42 -9.29
CA GLU A 43 2.65 -11.32 -9.43
C GLU A 43 2.17 -9.90 -9.11
N ASP A 44 0.90 -9.61 -9.43
CA ASP A 44 0.22 -8.35 -9.09
C ASP A 44 1.07 -7.09 -9.38
N ASN A 45 1.68 -7.07 -10.57
CA ASN A 45 2.56 -5.98 -11.03
C ASN A 45 3.68 -5.63 -10.03
N GLY A 46 4.19 -6.64 -9.32
CA GLY A 46 5.26 -6.51 -8.34
C GLY A 46 4.82 -6.04 -6.96
N ARG A 47 3.51 -5.93 -6.69
CA ARG A 47 2.99 -5.50 -5.39
C ARG A 47 3.25 -6.58 -4.33
N VAL A 48 4.14 -6.26 -3.42
CA VAL A 48 4.50 -7.12 -2.28
C VAL A 48 3.45 -6.98 -1.18
N ILE A 49 3.20 -5.74 -0.78
CA ILE A 49 2.15 -5.35 0.17
C ILE A 49 1.39 -4.18 -0.43
N GLY A 50 0.08 -4.16 -0.32
CA GLY A 50 -0.69 -2.96 -0.58
C GLY A 50 -2.07 -3.00 0.02
N TYR A 51 -2.69 -1.83 0.09
CA TYR A 51 -4.05 -1.67 0.52
C TYR A 51 -4.75 -0.69 -0.42
N ASP A 52 -5.94 -1.05 -0.85
CA ASP A 52 -6.81 -0.15 -1.56
C ASP A 52 -8.27 -0.47 -1.25
N ASN A 53 -9.14 0.45 -1.62
CA ASN A 53 -10.59 0.27 -1.52
C ASN A 53 -11.26 0.29 -2.89
N ALA A 54 -10.55 -0.21 -3.93
CA ALA A 54 -11.19 -0.46 -5.22
C ALA A 54 -12.23 -1.58 -5.08
N HIS A 55 -13.18 -1.63 -6.03
CA HIS A 55 -14.25 -2.64 -6.05
C HIS A 55 -15.22 -2.58 -4.85
N ASP A 56 -15.40 -1.40 -4.25
CA ASP A 56 -16.39 -1.13 -3.19
C ASP A 56 -16.15 -1.84 -1.84
N TYR A 57 -14.94 -2.37 -1.61
CA TYR A 57 -14.54 -2.88 -0.29
C TYR A 57 -13.05 -2.68 -0.01
N HIS A 58 -12.70 -2.60 1.28
CA HIS A 58 -11.33 -2.47 1.73
C HIS A 58 -10.61 -3.82 1.69
N HIS A 59 -9.46 -3.87 1.04
CA HIS A 59 -8.70 -5.12 0.94
C HIS A 59 -7.20 -4.90 0.97
N LYS A 60 -6.51 -5.96 1.38
CA LYS A 60 -5.07 -6.09 1.39
C LYS A 60 -4.64 -6.93 0.21
N HIS A 61 -3.60 -6.47 -0.47
CA HIS A 61 -2.78 -7.23 -1.39
C HIS A 61 -1.53 -7.70 -0.66
N PHE A 62 -1.24 -8.99 -0.73
CA PHE A 62 -0.05 -9.57 -0.12
C PHE A 62 0.50 -10.68 -1.01
N PHE A 63 1.65 -10.44 -1.66
CA PHE A 63 2.28 -11.36 -2.61
C PHE A 63 1.29 -11.97 -3.61
N GLY A 64 0.54 -11.12 -4.32
CA GLY A 64 -0.46 -11.54 -5.31
C GLY A 64 -1.76 -12.13 -4.75
N LYS A 65 -1.91 -12.25 -3.42
CA LYS A 65 -3.17 -12.65 -2.78
C LYS A 65 -3.96 -11.43 -2.34
N ILE A 66 -5.27 -11.47 -2.54
CA ILE A 66 -6.21 -10.44 -2.12
C ILE A 66 -7.08 -10.97 -0.99
N SER A 67 -7.21 -10.20 0.09
CA SER A 67 -8.09 -10.53 1.21
C SER A 67 -8.81 -9.28 1.73
N PRO A 68 -10.10 -9.37 2.10
CA PRO A 68 -10.80 -8.27 2.76
C PRO A 68 -10.15 -7.95 4.12
N ILE A 69 -10.33 -6.72 4.58
CA ILE A 69 -9.84 -6.27 5.89
C ILE A 69 -10.95 -5.57 6.69
N ASP A 70 -10.82 -5.63 8.02
CA ASP A 70 -11.62 -4.82 8.93
C ASP A 70 -11.05 -3.40 8.94
N PHE A 71 -11.64 -2.51 8.15
CA PHE A 71 -11.18 -1.13 8.02
C PHE A 71 -11.58 -0.29 9.23
N ILE A 72 -10.59 0.30 9.91
CA ILE A 72 -10.78 1.18 11.08
C ILE A 72 -10.75 2.65 10.65
N SER A 73 -9.63 3.10 10.07
CA SER A 73 -9.45 4.41 9.47
C SER A 73 -8.30 4.38 8.48
N TYR A 74 -8.19 5.42 7.64
CA TYR A 74 -7.09 5.53 6.69
C TYR A 74 -5.74 5.68 7.41
N GLU A 75 -5.67 6.47 8.47
CA GLU A 75 -4.46 6.72 9.26
C GLU A 75 -3.98 5.45 9.97
N ASN A 76 -4.92 4.65 10.51
CA ASN A 76 -4.61 3.37 11.11
C ASN A 76 -4.06 2.39 10.06
N LEU A 77 -4.65 2.38 8.87
CA LEU A 77 -4.22 1.55 7.75
C LEU A 77 -2.82 1.94 7.25
N VAL A 78 -2.51 3.23 7.15
CA VAL A 78 -1.16 3.72 6.80
C VAL A 78 -0.14 3.28 7.85
N THR A 79 -0.48 3.41 9.14
CA THR A 79 0.40 2.96 10.23
C THR A 79 0.65 1.46 10.15
N GLN A 80 -0.37 0.66 9.86
CA GLN A 80 -0.22 -0.77 9.67
C GLN A 80 0.68 -1.09 8.47
N PHE A 81 0.44 -0.43 7.33
CA PHE A 81 1.26 -0.60 6.14
C PHE A 81 2.74 -0.27 6.41
N GLU A 82 3.03 0.85 7.07
CA GLU A 82 4.39 1.23 7.45
C GLU A 82 5.06 0.21 8.38
N GLN A 83 4.31 -0.42 9.28
CA GLN A 83 4.84 -1.48 10.15
C GLN A 83 5.16 -2.74 9.36
N GLU A 84 4.27 -3.17 8.46
CA GLU A 84 4.44 -4.41 7.71
C GLU A 84 5.57 -4.31 6.68
N ILE A 85 5.75 -3.17 6.02
CA ILE A 85 6.82 -3.05 5.00
C ILE A 85 8.23 -3.06 5.60
N LYS A 86 8.40 -2.78 6.91
CA LYS A 86 9.69 -2.86 7.62
C LYS A 86 10.33 -4.24 7.59
N GLU A 87 9.56 -5.29 7.34
CA GLU A 87 10.12 -6.64 7.13
C GLU A 87 10.91 -6.74 5.81
N TYR A 88 10.64 -5.86 4.85
CA TYR A 88 11.20 -5.91 3.49
C TYR A 88 12.13 -4.74 3.16
N ILE A 89 12.11 -3.68 3.99
CA ILE A 89 12.95 -2.49 3.83
C ILE A 89 13.92 -2.35 5.01
N GLN A 90 15.13 -1.86 4.75
CA GLN A 90 16.21 -1.69 5.76
C GLN A 90 16.46 -0.24 6.15
#